data_AF-A0A7J4EPV8-F1
#
_entry.id   AF-A0A7J4EPV8-F1
#
_cell.length_a   1.000
_cell.length_b   1.000
_cell.length_c   1.000
_cell.angle_alpha   90.00
_cell.angle_beta   90.00
_cell.angle_gamma   90.00
#
_symmetry.space_group_name_H-M   'P 1'
#
loop_
_entity.id
_entity.type
_entity.pdbx_description
1 polymer ?
#
loop_
_entity_poly.entity_id
_entity_poly.type
_entity_poly.pdbx_seq_one_letter_code
_entity_poly.pdbx_strand_id
1 'polypeptide(L)'
;MGGTVKIEVFGQEYSIKSDDGDEDHVKRIAQYVNEKIKDILSNTEVTTRFNVAILAALNVAHDYFSLKEDHEKLIEAIESRSKKLIQYIDSQS
;
A
#
# COMPACT_ATOMS: atom_id res chain seq x y z
N MET A 1 -11.49 18.78 14.83
CA MET A 1 -10.35 19.63 14.44
C MET A 1 -9.23 18.69 14.07
N GLY A 2 -8.75 18.74 12.82
CA GLY A 2 -7.65 17.88 12.37
C GLY A 2 -6.40 18.11 13.21
N GLY A 3 -5.81 17.04 13.72
CA GLY A 3 -4.58 17.07 14.51
C GLY A 3 -3.34 17.11 13.60
N THR A 4 -2.27 17.74 14.07
CA THR A 4 -0.97 17.65 13.40
C THR A 4 -0.18 16.48 14.00
N VAL A 5 0.20 15.53 13.17
CA VAL A 5 0.96 14.33 13.54
C VAL A 5 2.41 14.53 13.12
N LYS A 6 3.33 14.33 14.07
CA LYS A 6 4.77 14.31 13.79
C LYS A 6 5.18 12.90 13.41
N ILE A 7 5.89 12.78 12.29
CA ILE A 7 6.47 11.53 11.80
C ILE A 7 7.91 11.74 11.37
N GLU A 8 8.68 10.67 11.32
CA GLU A 8 10.03 10.66 10.78
C GLU A 8 10.07 9.77 9.53
N VAL A 9 10.52 10.31 8.40
CA VAL A 9 10.71 9.57 7.15
C VAL A 9 12.13 9.83 6.66
N PHE A 10 12.89 8.77 6.44
CA PHE A 10 14.28 8.81 6.00
C PHE A 10 15.21 9.72 6.85
N GLY A 11 15.01 9.71 8.17
CA GLY A 11 15.76 10.57 9.09
C GLY A 11 15.40 12.05 9.01
N GLN A 12 14.26 12.40 8.39
CA GLN A 12 13.72 13.75 8.37
C GLN A 12 12.37 13.78 9.08
N GLU A 13 12.19 14.75 9.97
CA GLU A 13 10.92 14.97 10.67
C GLU A 13 9.95 15.76 9.79
N TYR A 14 8.70 15.30 9.74
CA TYR A 14 7.59 15.96 9.04
C TYR A 14 6.40 16.12 9.98
N SER A 15 5.65 17.20 9.77
CA SER A 15 4.39 17.47 10.47
C SER A 15 3.24 17.40 9.47
N ILE A 16 2.44 16.35 9.53
CA ILE A 16 1.32 16.09 8.62
C ILE A 16 0.01 16.42 9.32
N LYS A 17 -0.89 17.13 8.63
CA LYS A 17 -2.26 17.30 9.11
C LYS A 17 -3.04 16.01 8.85
N SER A 18 -3.59 15.42 9.90
CA SER A 18 -4.52 14.29 9.80
C SER A 18 -5.93 14.86 9.81
N ASP A 19 -6.64 14.71 8.69
CA ASP A 19 -8.02 15.22 8.53
C ASP A 19 -9.00 14.48 9.46
N ASP A 20 -8.77 13.20 9.70
CA ASP A 20 -9.65 12.34 10.51
C ASP A 20 -9.14 12.09 11.94
N GLY A 21 -7.99 12.67 12.31
CA GLY A 21 -7.38 12.48 13.64
C GLY A 21 -6.78 11.09 13.87
N ASP A 22 -6.69 10.24 12.85
CA ASP A 22 -6.03 8.92 12.94
C ASP A 22 -4.51 9.10 12.85
N GLU A 23 -3.89 9.41 14.00
CA GLU A 23 -2.44 9.54 14.09
C GLU A 23 -1.72 8.22 13.82
N ASP A 24 -2.32 7.11 14.23
CA ASP A 24 -1.73 5.78 14.11
C ASP A 24 -1.66 5.36 12.64
N HIS A 25 -2.64 5.72 11.82
CA HIS A 25 -2.58 5.50 10.38
C HIS A 25 -1.42 6.25 9.73
N VAL A 26 -1.25 7.53 10.05
CA VAL A 26 -0.14 8.34 9.51
C VAL A 26 1.21 7.77 9.95
N LYS A 27 1.34 7.33 11.21
CA LYS A 27 2.55 6.65 11.71
C LYS A 27 2.81 5.33 11.00
N ARG A 28 1.79 4.51 10.74
CA ARG A 28 1.91 3.26 9.98
C ARG A 28 2.41 3.52 8.55
N ILE A 29 1.90 4.56 7.88
CA ILE A 29 2.39 4.95 6.54
C ILE A 29 3.86 5.33 6.60
N ALA A 30 4.25 6.17 7.57
CA ALA A 30 5.65 6.58 7.73
C ALA A 30 6.58 5.38 7.96
N GLN A 31 6.18 4.46 8.83
CA GLN A 31 6.91 3.22 9.09
C GLN A 31 7.08 2.39 7.80
N TYR A 32 5.99 2.19 7.05
CA TYR A 32 6.02 1.44 5.81
C TYR A 32 7.00 2.02 4.78
N VAL A 33 6.99 3.34 4.61
CA VAL A 33 7.90 4.03 3.70
C VAL A 33 9.36 3.86 4.17
N ASN A 34 9.63 3.96 5.48
CA ASN A 34 10.96 3.74 6.03
C ASN A 34 11.48 2.32 5.81
N GLU A 35 10.62 1.31 5.94
CA GLU A 35 10.97 -0.09 5.64
C GLU A 35 11.36 -0.24 4.17
N LYS A 36 10.57 0.30 3.24
CA LYS A 36 10.91 0.26 1.80
C LYS A 36 12.22 0.97 1.49
N ILE A 37 12.49 2.10 2.14
CA ILE A 37 13.77 2.81 2.00
C ILE A 37 14.94 1.94 2.51
N LYS A 38 14.79 1.29 3.67
CA LYS A 38 15.80 0.41 4.22
C LYS A 38 16.12 -0.76 3.29
N ASP A 39 15.09 -1.34 2.66
CA ASP A 39 15.26 -2.42 1.69
C ASP A 39 16.00 -1.94 0.44
N ILE A 40 15.69 -0.75 -0.08
CA ILE A 40 16.39 -0.17 -1.25
C ILE A 40 17.87 0.05 -0.93
N LEU A 41 18.17 0.65 0.23
CA LEU A 41 19.55 0.91 0.66
C LEU A 41 20.35 -0.37 0.90
N SER A 42 19.69 -1.46 1.29
CA SER A 42 20.35 -2.75 1.53
C SER A 42 20.67 -3.49 0.23
N ASN A 43 19.91 -3.23 -0.84
CA ASN A 43 19.99 -3.98 -2.10
C ASN A 43 20.65 -3.21 -3.26
N THR A 44 20.92 -1.92 -3.10
CA THR A 44 21.37 -1.07 -4.21
C THR A 44 22.41 -0.04 -3.76
N GLU A 45 23.45 0.18 -4.55
CA GLU A 45 24.42 1.28 -4.39
C GLU A 45 23.84 2.63 -4.87
N VAL A 46 22.67 3.02 -4.36
CA VAL A 46 22.08 4.32 -4.70
C VAL A 46 22.82 5.41 -3.95
N THR A 47 23.41 6.35 -4.69
CA THR A 47 24.30 7.37 -4.13
C THR A 47 23.59 8.63 -3.62
N THR A 48 22.32 8.86 -3.98
CA THR A 48 21.61 10.10 -3.60
C THR A 48 20.28 9.84 -2.89
N ARG A 49 19.97 10.68 -1.89
CA ARG A 49 18.70 10.61 -1.15
C ARG A 49 17.47 10.77 -2.06
N PHE A 50 17.59 11.61 -3.09
CA PHE A 50 16.52 11.84 -4.06
C PHE A 50 16.17 10.57 -4.85
N ASN A 51 17.19 9.85 -5.34
CA ASN A 51 16.97 8.61 -6.07
C ASN A 51 16.37 7.53 -5.17
N VAL A 52 16.78 7.46 -3.89
CA VAL A 52 16.18 6.55 -2.90
C VAL A 52 14.71 6.88 -2.68
N ALA A 53 14.34 8.16 -2.57
CA ALA A 53 12.94 8.58 -2.42
C ALA A 53 12.09 8.23 -3.64
N ILE A 54 12.62 8.40 -4.87
CA ILE A 54 11.93 7.98 -6.10
C ILE A 54 11.71 6.46 -6.12
N LEU A 55 12.75 5.68 -5.80
CA LEU A 55 12.64 4.22 -5.76
C LEU A 55 11.65 3.75 -4.70
N ALA A 56 11.61 4.41 -3.54
CA ALA A 56 10.63 4.12 -2.50
C ALA A 56 9.21 4.41 -3.00
N ALA A 57 8.98 5.54 -3.66
CA ALA A 57 7.70 5.87 -4.26
C ALA A 57 7.27 4.86 -5.34
N LEU A 58 8.20 4.43 -6.20
CA LEU A 58 7.95 3.39 -7.20
C LEU A 58 7.59 2.04 -6.57
N ASN A 59 8.30 1.61 -5.52
CA ASN A 59 8.00 0.39 -4.81
C ASN A 59 6.61 0.43 -4.15
N VAL A 60 6.28 1.53 -3.46
CA VAL A 60 4.95 1.72 -2.85
C VAL A 60 3.85 1.69 -3.91
N ALA A 61 4.06 2.35 -5.04
CA ALA A 61 3.11 2.32 -6.16
C ALA A 61 2.96 0.90 -6.73
N HIS A 62 4.05 0.15 -6.87
CA HIS A 62 4.02 -1.23 -7.32
C HIS A 62 3.21 -2.13 -6.37
N ASP A 63 3.40 -2.00 -5.05
CA ASP A 63 2.63 -2.74 -4.06
C ASP A 63 1.13 -2.42 -4.17
N TYR A 64 0.78 -1.14 -4.34
CA TYR A 64 -0.60 -0.69 -4.51
C TYR A 64 -1.25 -1.29 -5.77
N PHE A 65 -0.56 -1.22 -6.92
CA PHE A 65 -1.11 -1.77 -8.16
C PHE A 65 -1.21 -3.29 -8.13
N SER A 66 -0.24 -3.98 -7.54
CA SER A 66 -0.28 -5.44 -7.38
C SER A 66 -1.45 -5.86 -6.49
N LEU A 67 -1.65 -5.20 -5.36
CA LEU A 67 -2.79 -5.45 -4.48
C LEU A 67 -4.13 -5.19 -5.16
N LYS A 68 -4.20 -4.13 -5.98
CA LYS A 68 -5.40 -3.80 -6.75
C LYS A 68 -5.72 -4.89 -7.78
N GLU A 69 -4.71 -5.36 -8.52
CA GLU A 69 -4.86 -6.43 -9.51
C GLU A 69 -5.29 -7.75 -8.86
N ASP A 70 -4.68 -8.10 -7.73
CA ASP A 70 -5.04 -9.31 -6.96
C ASP A 70 -6.47 -9.23 -6.43
N HIS A 71 -6.90 -8.06 -5.98
CA HIS A 71 -8.27 -7.82 -5.55
C HIS A 71 -9.28 -7.96 -6.69
N GLU A 72 -8.97 -7.43 -7.88
CA GLU A 72 -9.81 -7.59 -9.09
C GLU A 72 -9.94 -9.07 -9.47
N LYS A 73 -8.82 -9.82 -9.49
CA LYS A 73 -8.83 -11.27 -9.74
C LYS A 73 -9.66 -12.06 -8.72
N LEU A 74 -9.61 -11.68 -7.45
CA LEU A 74 -10.41 -12.32 -6.39
C LEU A 74 -11.91 -12.09 -6.63
N ILE A 75 -12.32 -10.87 -7.01
CA ILE A 75 -13.72 -10.57 -7.34
C ILE A 75 -14.18 -11.42 -8.52
N GLU A 76 -13.41 -11.46 -9.62
CA GLU A 76 -13.75 -12.26 -10.79
C GLU A 76 -13.88 -13.76 -10.45
N ALA A 77 -12.98 -14.28 -9.60
CA ALA A 77 -13.03 -15.66 -9.16
C ALA A 77 -14.30 -15.97 -8.33
N ILE A 78 -14.69 -15.05 -7.45
CA ILE A 78 -15.93 -15.15 -6.66
C ILE A 78 -17.15 -15.12 -7.58
N GLU A 79 -17.21 -14.17 -8.51
CA GLU A 79 -18.32 -14.07 -9.47
C GLU A 79 -18.45 -15.32 -10.34
N SER A 80 -17.32 -15.84 -10.85
CA SER A 80 -17.29 -17.07 -11.65
C SER A 80 -17.81 -18.28 -10.88
N ARG A 81 -17.38 -18.43 -9.61
CA ARG A 81 -17.86 -19.52 -8.74
C ARG A 81 -19.34 -19.39 -8.43
N SER A 82 -19.82 -18.18 -8.12
CA SER A 82 -21.24 -17.92 -7.87
C SER A 82 -22.10 -18.25 -9.09
N LYS A 83 -21.69 -17.84 -10.29
CA LYS A 83 -22.39 -18.18 -11.55
C LYS A 83 -22.45 -19.69 -11.79
N LYS A 84 -21.35 -20.41 -11.56
CA LYS A 84 -21.31 -21.88 -11.69
C LYS A 84 -22.26 -22.56 -10.70
N LEU A 85 -22.34 -22.07 -9.47
CA LEU A 85 -23.23 -22.63 -8.46
C LEU A 85 -24.71 -22.42 -8.82
N ILE A 86 -25.07 -21.24 -9.33
CA ILE A 86 -26.43 -20.95 -9.82
C ILE A 86 -26.78 -21.90 -10.97
N GLN A 87 -25.90 -22.05 -11.96
CA GLN A 87 -26.11 -22.99 -13.07
C GLN A 87 -26.29 -24.44 -12.60
N TYR A 88 -25.56 -24.86 -11.57
CA TYR A 88 -25.70 -26.20 -11.01
C TYR A 88 -27.08 -26.41 -10.36
N ILE A 89 -27.58 -25.42 -9.61
CA ILE A 89 -28.92 -25.46 -9.00
C ILE A 89 -30.00 -25.50 -10.09
N ASP A 90 -29.89 -24.65 -11.10
CA ASP A 90 -30.84 -24.60 -12.22
C ASP A 90 -30.86 -25.90 -13.02
N SER A 91 -29.71 -26.58 -13.15
CA SER A 91 -29.62 -27.87 -13.87
C SER A 91 -30.21 -29.07 -13.10
N GLN A 92 -30.44 -28.92 -11.80
CA GLN A 92 -31.01 -29.94 -10.92
C GLN A 92 -32.50 -29.71 -10.62
N SER A 93 -33.06 -28.59 -11.12
CA SER A 93 -34.47 -28.22 -11.00
C SER A 93 -35.23 -28.57 -12.29
#